data_AF-A0A2S7U4W5-F1
#
_entry.id   AF-A0A2S7U4W5-F1
#
_cell.length_a   1.000
_cell.length_b   1.000
_cell.length_c   1.000
_cell.angle_alpha   90.00
_cell.angle_beta   90.00
_cell.angle_gamma   90.00
#
_symmetry.space_group_name_H-M   'P 1'
#
loop_
_entity.id
_entity.type
_entity.pdbx_description
1 polymer ?
#
loop_
_entity_poly.entity_id
_entity_poly.type
_entity_poly.pdbx_seq_one_letter_code
_entity_poly.pdbx_strand_id
1 'polypeptide(L)'
;MFTTTPPTALILDEAPLFFAAQQFLQSLGLRVPQDVSLICTDGDPHCSWCTPSIAHIQWDNRPVVRRVVNWAANISRGKNDIRQSFTPAVFVQGGTIGPAPKE
;
A
#
# COMPACT_ATOMS: atom_id res chain seq x y z
N MET A 1 17.21 -17.05 2.61
CA MET A 1 16.98 -16.05 1.53
C MET A 1 17.30 -14.64 2.01
N PHE A 2 16.67 -14.12 3.07
CA PHE A 2 16.92 -12.75 3.56
C PHE A 2 18.27 -12.49 4.25
N THR A 3 18.99 -13.52 4.67
CA THR A 3 20.33 -13.39 5.28
C THR A 3 21.45 -13.28 4.25
N THR A 4 21.21 -13.73 3.02
CA THR A 4 22.22 -13.77 1.94
C THR A 4 22.04 -12.60 0.96
N THR A 5 20.80 -12.14 0.80
CA THR A 5 20.46 -10.98 -0.04
C THR A 5 19.33 -10.22 0.64
N PRO A 6 19.64 -9.23 1.50
CA PRO A 6 18.61 -8.44 2.15
C PRO A 6 17.80 -7.66 1.10
N PRO A 7 16.50 -7.45 1.33
CA PRO A 7 15.66 -6.75 0.38
C PRO A 7 16.01 -5.26 0.34
N THR A 8 16.09 -4.68 -0.86
CA THR A 8 16.30 -3.24 -1.08
C THR A 8 15.00 -2.46 -1.18
N ALA A 9 13.86 -3.15 -1.18
CA ALA A 9 12.53 -2.56 -1.17
C ALA A 9 11.51 -3.47 -0.46
N LEU A 10 10.53 -2.87 0.22
CA LEU A 10 9.38 -3.54 0.81
C LEU A 10 8.08 -2.89 0.32
N ILE A 11 7.10 -3.73 -0.02
CA ILE A 11 5.72 -3.32 -0.37
C ILE A 11 4.82 -3.86 0.73
N LEU A 12 4.08 -2.97 1.40
CA LEU A 12 3.38 -3.25 2.64
C LEU A 12 1.91 -2.93 2.51
N ASP A 13 1.05 -3.82 3.02
CA ASP A 13 -0.35 -3.83 2.62
C ASP A 13 -1.20 -2.72 3.29
N GLU A 14 -0.79 -2.31 4.48
CA GLU A 14 -1.55 -1.35 5.29
C GLU A 14 -0.62 -0.32 5.94
N ALA A 15 -1.16 0.87 6.22
CA ALA A 15 -0.41 1.94 6.86
C ALA A 15 0.22 1.52 8.21
N PRO A 16 -0.45 0.77 9.11
CA PRO A 16 0.18 0.30 10.36
C PRO A 16 1.41 -0.58 10.13
N LEU A 17 1.35 -1.47 9.13
CA LEU A 17 2.49 -2.32 8.76
C LEU A 17 3.63 -1.48 8.18
N PHE A 18 3.30 -0.46 7.38
CA PHE A 18 4.27 0.51 6.87
C PHE A 18 5.03 1.18 8.00
N PHE A 19 4.32 1.76 8.98
CA PHE A 19 4.97 2.46 10.09
C PHE A 19 5.79 1.53 10.98
N ALA A 20 5.27 0.32 11.25
CA ALA A 20 6.00 -0.70 12.01
C ALA A 20 7.29 -1.12 11.30
N ALA A 21 7.25 -1.35 9.99
CA ALA A 21 8.43 -1.67 9.20
C ALA A 21 9.43 -0.52 9.17
N GLN A 22 8.97 0.73 9.01
CA GLN A 22 9.84 1.90 9.05
C GLN A 22 10.55 2.03 10.40
N GLN A 23 9.83 1.86 11.51
CA GLN A 23 10.41 1.88 12.86
C GLN A 23 11.41 0.73 13.07
N PHE A 24 11.09 -0.47 12.57
CA PHE A 24 11.99 -1.62 12.65
C PHE A 24 13.29 -1.38 11.86
N LEU A 25 13.20 -0.87 10.64
CA LEU A 25 14.37 -0.51 9.83
C LEU A 25 15.23 0.57 10.52
N GLN A 26 14.60 1.59 11.10
CA GLN A 26 15.30 2.61 11.89
C GLN A 26 16.01 2.00 13.11
N SER A 27 15.40 1.02 13.78
CA SER A 27 16.04 0.32 14.91
C SER A 27 17.29 -0.49 14.49
N LEU A 28 17.36 -0.88 13.22
CA LEU A 28 18.53 -1.52 12.61
C LEU A 28 19.53 -0.51 12.02
N GLY A 29 19.26 0.80 12.13
CA GLY A 29 20.08 1.85 11.53
C GLY A 29 19.93 1.99 10.00
N LEU A 30 18.94 1.32 9.40
CA LEU A 30 18.66 1.39 7.96
C LEU A 30 17.78 2.61 7.66
N ARG A 31 18.13 3.36 6.63
CA ARG A 31 17.45 4.58 6.21
C ARG A 31 16.52 4.32 5.05
N VAL A 32 15.38 5.01 5.09
CA VAL A 32 14.41 5.06 4.01
C VAL A 32 14.49 6.45 3.38
N PRO A 33 14.69 6.58 2.05
CA PRO A 33 14.80 5.52 1.04
C PRO A 33 16.21 4.98 0.77
N GLN A 34 17.26 5.51 1.42
CA GLN A 34 18.65 5.32 0.96
C GLN A 34 19.13 3.88 1.00
N ASP A 35 18.72 3.12 2.02
CA ASP A 35 19.16 1.74 2.22
C ASP A 35 18.04 0.75 1.84
N VAL A 36 16.78 1.10 2.16
CA VAL A 36 15.58 0.32 1.80
C VAL A 36 14.45 1.25 1.36
N SER A 37 13.86 0.99 0.20
CA SER A 37 12.65 1.67 -0.27
C SER A 37 11.39 1.08 0.37
N LEU A 38 10.41 1.93 0.72
CA LEU A 38 9.13 1.50 1.26
C LEU A 38 7.96 2.02 0.42
N ILE A 39 7.00 1.13 0.14
CA ILE A 39 5.73 1.45 -0.53
C ILE A 39 4.58 0.91 0.31
N CYS A 40 3.52 1.72 0.48
CA CYS A 40 2.25 1.28 1.07
C CYS A 40 1.22 0.98 -0.02
N THR A 41 0.46 -0.10 0.04
CA THR A 41 -0.63 -0.35 -0.92
C THR A 41 -1.95 0.28 -0.48
N ASP A 42 -1.99 0.86 0.72
CA ASP A 42 -3.12 1.63 1.21
C ASP A 42 -2.95 3.13 0.92
N GLY A 43 -4.07 3.77 0.57
CA GLY A 43 -4.16 5.18 0.21
C GLY A 43 -4.52 6.05 1.40
N ASP A 44 -3.89 5.82 2.55
CA ASP A 44 -4.19 6.55 3.77
C ASP A 44 -3.94 8.08 3.55
N PRO A 45 -4.92 8.96 3.82
CA PRO A 45 -4.77 10.41 3.63
C PRO A 45 -3.57 11.02 4.35
N HIS A 46 -3.17 10.44 5.48
CA HIS A 46 -2.06 10.88 6.31
C HIS A 46 -0.69 10.61 5.65
N CYS A 47 -0.61 9.74 4.63
CA CYS A 47 0.64 9.50 3.86
C CYS A 47 1.23 10.80 3.28
N SER A 48 0.37 11.76 2.93
CA SER A 48 0.76 13.06 2.39
C SER A 48 1.37 14.01 3.44
N TRP A 49 1.16 13.74 4.73
CA TRP A 49 1.64 14.58 5.84
C TRP A 49 3.01 14.15 6.36
N CYS A 50 3.47 12.95 6.00
CA CYS A 50 4.78 12.45 6.38
C CYS A 50 5.91 13.21 5.68
N THR A 51 7.07 13.31 6.34
CA THR A 51 8.31 13.80 5.75
C THR A 51 9.39 12.73 5.88
N PRO A 52 9.84 12.10 4.77
CA PRO A 52 9.37 12.30 3.39
C PRO A 52 7.92 11.81 3.19
N SER A 53 7.26 12.29 2.13
CA SER A 53 5.94 11.79 1.75
C SER A 53 6.01 10.29 1.44
N ILE A 54 4.99 9.53 1.83
CA ILE A 54 4.98 8.07 1.64
C ILE A 54 4.57 7.75 0.20
N ALA A 55 5.35 6.92 -0.49
CA ALA A 55 4.95 6.34 -1.77
C ALA A 55 3.86 5.30 -1.53
N HIS A 56 2.72 5.43 -2.22
CA HIS A 56 1.58 4.58 -1.93
C HIS A 56 0.65 4.32 -3.12
N ILE A 57 -0.25 3.35 -2.99
CA ILE A 57 -1.33 3.10 -3.93
C ILE A 57 -2.61 3.77 -3.43
N GLN A 58 -3.22 4.60 -4.26
CA GLN A 58 -4.48 5.26 -3.97
C GLN A 58 -5.58 4.72 -4.89
N TRP A 59 -6.77 4.48 -4.34
CA TRP A 59 -7.94 4.08 -5.11
C TRP A 59 -9.22 4.67 -4.52
N ASP A 60 -10.22 4.87 -5.37
CA ASP A 60 -11.54 5.33 -4.93
C ASP A 60 -12.34 4.15 -4.38
N ASN A 61 -12.77 4.24 -3.11
CA ASN A 61 -13.55 3.19 -2.46
C ASN A 61 -15.05 3.20 -2.80
N ARG A 62 -15.57 4.31 -3.35
CA ARG A 62 -17.01 4.48 -3.63
C ARG A 62 -17.55 3.42 -4.60
N PRO A 63 -16.83 3.03 -5.69
CA PRO A 63 -17.25 1.95 -6.57
C PRO A 63 -17.36 0.60 -5.86
N VAL A 64 -16.44 0.29 -4.94
CA VAL A 64 -16.43 -0.96 -4.18
C VAL A 64 -17.62 -1.01 -3.22
N VAL A 65 -17.80 0.05 -2.41
CA VAL A 65 -18.95 0.16 -1.49
C VAL A 65 -20.27 0.02 -2.26
N ARG A 66 -20.42 0.75 -3.37
CA ARG A 66 -21.61 0.67 -4.22
C ARG A 66 -21.83 -0.75 -4.77
N ARG A 67 -20.77 -1.44 -5.20
CA ARG A 67 -20.84 -2.81 -5.71
C ARG A 67 -21.34 -3.77 -4.63
N VAL A 68 -20.81 -3.67 -3.40
CA VAL A 68 -21.20 -4.52 -2.26
C VAL A 68 -22.66 -4.26 -1.85
N VAL A 69 -23.08 -2.99 -1.76
CA VAL A 69 -24.48 -2.64 -1.44
C VAL A 69 -25.46 -3.18 -2.48
N ASN A 70 -25.14 -3.00 -3.77
CA ASN A 70 -25.97 -3.52 -4.86
C ASN A 70 -26.01 -5.04 -4.88
N TRP A 71 -24.87 -5.69 -4.62
CA TRP A 71 -24.78 -7.14 -4.49
C TRP A 71 -25.69 -7.66 -3.38
N ALA A 72 -25.58 -7.11 -2.17
CA ALA A 72 -26.40 -7.50 -1.03
C ALA A 72 -27.90 -7.34 -1.33
N ALA A 73 -28.29 -6.23 -1.97
CA ALA A 73 -29.67 -5.98 -2.40
C ALA A 73 -30.16 -6.96 -3.47
N ASN A 74 -29.29 -7.43 -4.36
CA ASN A 74 -29.65 -8.42 -5.38
C ASN A 74 -29.84 -9.80 -4.77
N ILE A 75 -28.92 -10.24 -3.90
CA ILE A 75 -28.98 -11.54 -3.22
C ILE A 75 -30.22 -11.61 -2.32
N SER A 76 -30.56 -10.54 -1.59
CA SER A 76 -31.76 -10.52 -0.74
C SER A 76 -33.09 -10.66 -1.52
N ARG A 77 -33.07 -10.38 -2.84
CA ARG A 77 -34.20 -10.59 -3.75
C ARG A 77 -34.12 -11.91 -4.53
N GLY A 78 -33.22 -12.83 -4.15
CA GLY A 78 -33.02 -14.10 -4.84
C GLY A 78 -32.39 -13.99 -6.22
N LYS A 79 -31.78 -12.84 -6.56
CA LYS A 79 -31.10 -12.66 -7.84
C LYS A 79 -29.68 -13.24 -7.77
N ASN A 80 -29.29 -14.01 -8.78
CA ASN A 80 -27.91 -14.43 -8.92
C ASN A 80 -27.03 -13.24 -9.37
N ASP A 81 -26.05 -12.86 -8.55
CA ASP A 81 -25.15 -11.74 -8.82
C ASP A 81 -23.69 -12.14 -8.58
N ILE A 82 -23.08 -12.74 -9.59
CA ILE A 82 -21.66 -13.21 -9.61
C ILE A 82 -20.72 -12.26 -10.35
N ARG A 83 -21.18 -11.03 -10.66
CA ARG A 83 -20.41 -10.09 -11.47
C ARG A 83 -19.16 -9.60 -10.73
N GLN A 84 -18.00 -9.66 -11.39
CA GLN A 84 -16.80 -8.99 -10.90
C GLN A 84 -16.75 -7.53 -11.38
N SER A 85 -16.20 -6.65 -10.57
CA SER A 85 -15.96 -5.24 -10.91
C SER A 85 -14.60 -4.84 -10.37
N PHE A 86 -13.89 -4.00 -11.11
CA PHE A 86 -12.57 -3.48 -10.74
C PHE A 86 -12.68 -1.99 -10.46
N THR A 87 -11.87 -1.51 -9.52
CA THR A 87 -11.69 -0.07 -9.27
C THR A 87 -10.28 0.31 -9.74
N PRO A 88 -10.10 1.43 -10.46
CA PRO A 88 -8.78 1.88 -10.84
C PRO A 88 -7.98 2.26 -9.60
N ALA A 89 -6.72 1.84 -9.58
CA ALA A 89 -5.75 2.23 -8.58
C ALA A 89 -4.63 3.03 -9.25
N VAL A 90 -4.12 4.02 -8.54
CA VAL A 90 -3.05 4.92 -9.00
C VAL A 90 -1.89 4.83 -8.04
N PHE A 91 -0.69 4.68 -8.57
CA PHE A 91 0.52 4.82 -7.77
C PHE A 91 0.83 6.30 -7.56
N VAL A 92 0.83 6.73 -6.31
CA VAL A 92 1.23 8.06 -5.88
C VAL A 92 2.68 7.99 -5.45
N GLN A 93 3.54 8.62 -6.25
CA GLN A 93 4.96 8.67 -5.96
C GLN A 93 5.22 9.50 -4.68
N GLY A 94 6.03 8.96 -3.77
CA GLY A 94 6.48 9.64 -2.55
C GLY A 94 8.00 9.62 -2.42
N GLY A 95 8.52 10.26 -1.38
CA GLY A 95 9.95 10.30 -1.08
C GLY A 95 10.50 9.08 -0.33
N THR A 96 9.68 8.04 -0.09
CA THR A 96 10.11 6.79 0.55
C THR A 96 10.65 5.74 -0.43
N ILE A 97 10.78 6.08 -1.71
CA ILE A 97 11.41 5.23 -2.73
C ILE A 97 12.68 5.89 -3.27
N GLY A 98 13.65 5.07 -3.65
CA GLY A 98 14.93 5.51 -4.20
C GLY A 98 15.60 4.40 -5.02
N PRO A 99 16.71 4.71 -5.71
CA PRO A 99 17.52 3.69 -6.36
C PRO A 99 18.05 2.72 -5.31
N ALA A 100 18.15 1.43 -5.67
CA ALA A 100 18.76 0.44 -4.80
C ALA A 100 20.23 0.81 -4.50
N PRO A 101 20.73 0.53 -3.28
CA PRO A 101 22.15 0.65 -2.96
C PRO A 101 23.00 -0.14 -3.96
N LYS A 102 24.16 0.42 -4.33
CA LYS A 102 25.17 -0.32 -5.11
C LYS A 102 25.96 -1.21 -4.15
N GLU A 103 26.24 -2.44 -4.58
CA GLU A 103 27.13 -3.39 -3.88
C GLU A 103 28.56 -2.87 -3.75
#